data_AF-A0A117IC85-F1
#
_entry.id   AF-A0A117IC85-F1
#
_cell.length_a   1.000
_cell.length_b   1.000
_cell.length_c   1.000
_cell.angle_alpha   90.00
_cell.angle_beta   90.00
_cell.angle_gamma   90.00
#
_symmetry.space_group_name_H-M   'P 1'
#
loop_
_entity.id
_entity.type
_entity.pdbx_description
1 polymer ?
#
loop_
_entity_poly.entity_id
_entity_poly.type
_entity_poly.pdbx_seq_one_letter_code
_entity_poly.pdbx_strand_id
1 'polypeptide(L)'
;MRLLLAIGIAVGVAAYIYGQQWQTALACAVAVPAVLRIGPHFVAGLRTPSPREDTVGAMSGTEFEDHIARIARSCGVPVIMTSLTGDWGVDLIVGRRPNRLAIQCKRQARPVGTGAVQEVVAGAPMQDCTRTMVVTNHEFTPAARKLAELHGCTLVGGAELPRLRSTIRTLLAQS
;
A
#
# COMPACT_ATOMS: atom_id res chain seq x y z
N MET A 1 17.71 8.01 17.88
CA MET A 1 18.09 7.62 19.26
C MET A 1 18.84 8.74 20.00
N ARG A 2 19.92 9.30 19.44
CA ARG A 2 20.77 10.32 20.11
C ARG A 2 20.03 11.61 20.51
N LEU A 3 19.06 12.06 19.71
CA LEU A 3 18.28 13.29 19.98
C LEU A 3 17.32 13.15 21.18
N LEU A 4 16.61 12.02 21.29
CA LEU A 4 15.66 11.78 22.40
C LEU A 4 16.37 11.66 23.75
N LEU A 5 17.58 11.10 23.75
CA LEU A 5 18.42 11.02 24.95
C LEU A 5 18.85 12.41 25.43
N ALA A 6 19.27 13.29 24.50
CA ALA A 6 19.63 14.67 24.82
C ALA A 6 18.44 15.48 25.38
N ILE A 7 17.24 15.28 24.82
CA ILE A 7 16.00 15.88 25.32
C ILE A 7 15.68 15.40 26.75
N GLY A 8 15.79 14.10 27.01
CA GLY A 8 15.56 13.55 28.35
C GLY A 8 16.52 14.11 29.41
N ILE A 9 17.81 14.21 29.07
CA ILE A 9 18.83 14.80 29.94
C ILE A 9 18.53 16.28 30.21
N ALA A 10 18.22 17.07 29.18
CA ALA A 10 17.92 18.49 29.32
C ALA A 10 16.69 18.75 30.21
N VAL A 11 15.62 17.96 30.04
CA VAL A 11 14.40 18.06 30.85
C VAL A 11 14.65 17.68 32.32
N GLY A 12 15.42 16.62 32.56
CA GLY A 12 15.78 16.20 33.92
C GLY A 12 16.63 17.24 34.66
N VAL A 13 17.64 17.79 33.98
CA VAL A 13 18.52 18.84 34.54
C VAL A 13 17.72 20.11 34.83
N ALA A 14 16.85 20.54 33.92
CA ALA A 14 15.99 21.70 34.13
C ALA A 14 15.08 21.50 35.35
N ALA A 15 14.39 20.36 35.46
CA ALA A 15 13.52 20.05 36.60
C ALA A 15 14.27 20.14 37.95
N TYR A 16 15.50 19.62 37.99
CA TYR A 16 16.35 19.69 39.18
C TYR A 16 16.76 21.13 39.55
N ILE A 17 17.14 21.95 38.56
CA ILE A 17 17.51 23.36 38.78
C ILE A 17 16.33 24.18 39.33
N TYR A 18 15.10 23.86 38.93
CA TYR A 18 13.88 24.48 39.46
C TYR A 18 13.45 23.97 40.85
N GLY A 19 14.31 23.24 41.55
CA GLY A 19 14.09 22.81 42.94
C GLY A 19 13.19 21.59 43.10
N GLN A 20 12.94 20.85 42.02
CA GLN A 20 12.19 19.60 42.10
C GLN A 20 13.03 18.50 42.76
N GLN A 21 12.35 17.62 43.51
CA GLN A 21 12.99 16.48 44.13
C GLN A 21 13.67 15.58 43.07
N TRP A 22 14.82 14.99 43.40
CA TRP A 22 15.59 14.19 42.44
C TRP A 22 14.79 13.03 41.83
N GLN A 23 13.79 12.51 42.54
CA GLN A 23 12.89 11.47 42.07
C GLN A 23 11.98 11.95 40.92
N THR A 24 11.43 13.17 41.03
CA THR A 24 10.55 13.74 39.98
C THR A 24 11.36 14.17 38.76
N ALA A 25 12.57 14.69 38.95
CA ALA A 25 13.49 15.02 37.86
C ALA A 25 13.89 13.77 37.05
N LEU A 26 14.20 12.65 37.73
CA LEU A 26 14.51 11.38 37.08
C LEU A 26 13.30 10.80 36.33
N ALA A 27 12.11 10.88 36.94
CA ALA A 27 10.87 10.43 36.31
C ALA A 27 10.59 11.19 34.99
N CYS A 28 10.73 12.52 34.97
CA CYS A 28 10.55 13.32 33.76
C CYS A 28 11.58 13.00 32.67
N ALA A 29 12.84 12.78 33.03
CA ALA A 29 13.92 12.47 32.10
C ALA A 29 13.69 11.16 31.32
N VAL A 30 12.99 10.20 31.92
CA VAL A 30 12.65 8.91 31.28
C VAL A 30 11.27 8.97 30.59
N ALA A 31 10.27 9.57 31.24
CA ALA A 31 8.90 9.57 30.76
C ALA A 31 8.72 10.41 29.48
N VAL A 32 9.35 11.58 29.39
CA VAL A 32 9.17 12.50 28.24
C VAL A 32 9.68 11.88 26.92
N PRO A 33 10.90 11.31 26.86
CA PRO A 33 11.36 10.61 25.64
C PRO A 33 10.53 9.37 25.30
N ALA A 34 10.03 8.64 26.30
CA ALA A 34 9.18 7.47 26.09
C ALA A 34 7.82 7.86 25.50
N VAL A 35 7.19 8.91 26.02
CA VAL A 35 5.93 9.46 25.49
C VAL A 35 6.14 10.04 24.09
N LEU A 36 7.26 10.70 23.80
CA LEU A 36 7.55 11.18 22.44
C LEU A 36 7.79 10.04 21.44
N ARG A 37 8.30 8.90 21.90
CA ARG A 37 8.51 7.71 21.06
C ARG A 37 7.22 6.91 20.83
N ILE A 38 6.38 6.77 21.86
CA ILE A 38 5.20 5.90 21.84
C ILE A 38 3.92 6.67 21.49
N GLY A 39 3.85 7.95 21.86
CA GLY A 39 2.71 8.84 21.63
C GLY A 39 2.22 8.87 20.18
N PRO A 40 3.09 8.99 19.15
CA PRO A 40 2.64 8.94 17.76
C PRO A 40 1.94 7.62 17.40
N HIS A 41 2.38 6.50 17.98
CA HIS A 41 1.80 5.17 17.73
C HIS A 41 0.45 4.98 18.44
N PHE A 42 0.26 5.57 19.61
CA PHE A 42 -1.00 5.50 20.36
C PHE A 42 -2.08 6.42 19.74
N VAL A 43 -1.69 7.61 19.31
CA VAL A 43 -2.60 8.53 18.59
C VAL A 43 -2.98 7.96 17.21
N ALA A 44 -2.08 7.25 16.54
CA ALA A 44 -2.41 6.53 15.31
C ALA A 44 -3.44 5.39 15.53
N GLY A 45 -3.45 4.75 16.70
CA GLY A 45 -4.40 3.69 17.06
C GLY A 45 -5.80 4.17 17.45
N LEU A 46 -5.96 5.47 17.78
CA LEU A 46 -7.24 6.09 18.11
C LEU A 46 -7.97 6.67 16.88
N ARG A 47 -7.34 6.60 15.70
CA ARG A 47 -8.00 6.93 14.43
C ARG A 47 -8.83 5.74 14.00
N THR A 48 -10.12 5.75 14.31
CA THR A 48 -11.10 4.97 13.53
C THR A 48 -11.08 5.54 12.11
N PRO A 49 -10.65 4.79 11.08
CA PRO A 49 -10.67 5.30 9.72
C PRO A 49 -12.12 5.60 9.34
N SER A 50 -12.37 6.83 8.91
CA SER A 50 -13.64 7.22 8.31
C SER A 50 -13.82 6.41 7.01
N PRO A 51 -15.02 5.89 6.68
CA PRO A 51 -15.29 5.23 5.39
C PRO A 51 -15.04 6.08 4.13
N ARG A 52 -14.59 7.34 4.27
CA ARG A 52 -14.25 8.27 3.19
C ARG A 52 -12.95 9.05 3.42
N GLU A 53 -11.98 8.51 4.15
CA GLU A 53 -10.62 9.06 4.00
C GLU A 53 -10.12 8.70 2.59
N ASP A 54 -9.60 9.68 1.84
CA ASP A 54 -8.83 9.48 0.61
C ASP A 54 -7.49 8.80 0.94
N THR A 55 -7.54 7.64 1.61
CA THR A 55 -6.38 6.88 2.08
C THR A 55 -5.47 6.53 0.92
N VAL A 56 -6.06 6.31 -0.26
CA VAL A 56 -5.32 6.00 -1.50
C VAL A 56 -4.56 7.23 -2.03
N GLY A 57 -5.07 8.45 -1.82
CA GLY A 57 -4.42 9.68 -2.28
C GLY A 57 -3.11 9.98 -1.56
N ALA A 58 -3.01 9.58 -0.29
CA ALA A 58 -1.84 9.81 0.56
C ALA A 58 -0.76 8.71 0.48
N MET A 59 -1.07 7.56 -0.13
CA MET A 59 -0.15 6.43 -0.25
C MET A 59 0.97 6.69 -1.26
N SER A 60 2.16 6.15 -1.00
CA SER A 60 3.21 5.96 -1.98
C SER A 60 2.82 4.87 -3.02
N GLY A 61 3.62 4.71 -4.08
CA GLY A 61 3.39 3.64 -5.07
C GLY A 61 3.46 2.24 -4.45
N THR A 62 4.48 1.99 -3.63
CA THR A 62 4.67 0.70 -2.96
C THR A 62 3.59 0.44 -1.89
N GLU A 63 3.16 1.48 -1.17
CA GLU A 63 2.04 1.36 -0.22
C GLU A 63 0.72 1.03 -0.93
N PHE A 64 0.53 1.53 -2.15
CA PHE A 64 -0.61 1.18 -2.98
C PHE A 64 -0.54 -0.28 -3.43
N GLU A 65 0.59 -0.76 -3.93
CA GLU A 65 0.80 -2.18 -4.27
C GLU A 65 0.52 -3.09 -3.07
N ASP A 66 1.05 -2.74 -1.89
CA ASP A 66 0.79 -3.44 -0.63
C ASP A 66 -0.70 -3.46 -0.26
N HIS A 67 -1.40 -2.33 -0.47
CA HIS A 67 -2.84 -2.24 -0.25
C HIS A 67 -3.62 -3.17 -1.19
N ILE A 68 -3.30 -3.18 -2.49
CA ILE A 68 -3.90 -4.09 -3.47
C ILE A 68 -3.58 -5.55 -3.11
N ALA A 69 -2.35 -5.85 -2.70
CA ALA A 69 -1.95 -7.18 -2.27
C ALA A 69 -2.76 -7.66 -1.06
N ARG A 70 -3.01 -6.80 -0.07
CA ARG A 70 -3.88 -7.13 1.08
C ARG A 70 -5.31 -7.46 0.64
N ILE A 71 -5.89 -6.68 -0.29
CA ILE A 71 -7.22 -6.97 -0.83
C ILE A 71 -7.22 -8.33 -1.56
N ALA A 72 -6.22 -8.59 -2.41
CA ALA A 72 -6.10 -9.85 -3.13
C ALA A 72 -5.93 -11.05 -2.19
N ARG A 73 -5.08 -10.94 -1.15
CA ARG A 73 -4.89 -11.99 -0.13
C ARG A 73 -6.19 -12.31 0.61
N SER A 74 -7.03 -11.29 0.83
CA SER A 74 -8.34 -11.47 1.47
C SER A 74 -9.28 -12.40 0.69
N CYS A 75 -9.02 -12.64 -0.61
CA CYS A 75 -9.76 -13.59 -1.43
C CYS A 75 -9.49 -15.06 -1.06
N GLY A 76 -8.48 -15.34 -0.21
CA GLY A 76 -8.10 -16.70 0.20
C GLY A 76 -7.23 -17.45 -0.82
N VAL A 77 -6.56 -16.71 -1.71
CA VAL A 77 -5.70 -17.25 -2.77
C VAL A 77 -4.24 -16.84 -2.55
N PRO A 78 -3.26 -17.59 -3.09
CA PRO A 78 -1.86 -17.18 -3.05
C PRO A 78 -1.66 -15.83 -3.75
N VAL A 79 -0.84 -14.97 -3.15
CA VAL A 79 -0.43 -13.68 -3.71
C VAL A 79 1.07 -13.52 -3.53
N ILE A 80 1.77 -13.29 -4.62
CA ILE A 80 3.21 -13.01 -4.67
C ILE A 80 3.36 -11.57 -5.12
N MET A 81 4.13 -10.77 -4.37
CA MET A 81 4.62 -9.47 -4.84
C MET A 81 5.93 -9.71 -5.58
N THR A 82 6.09 -9.09 -6.74
CA THR A 82 7.33 -9.18 -7.51
C THR A 82 8.37 -8.19 -6.98
N SER A 83 9.62 -8.40 -7.39
CA SER A 83 10.71 -7.49 -7.04
C SER A 83 10.54 -6.15 -7.75
N LEU A 84 10.92 -5.04 -7.10
CA LEU A 84 10.89 -3.70 -7.69
C LEU A 84 11.73 -3.56 -8.98
N THR A 85 12.62 -4.50 -9.26
CA THR A 85 13.43 -4.55 -10.48
C THR A 85 13.29 -5.91 -11.15
N GLY A 86 13.17 -5.92 -12.48
CA GLY A 86 13.07 -7.16 -13.26
C GLY A 86 11.71 -7.87 -13.14
N ASP A 87 10.65 -7.14 -12.78
CA ASP A 87 9.28 -7.65 -12.67
C ASP A 87 8.56 -7.83 -14.02
N TRP A 88 9.12 -7.25 -15.09
CA TRP A 88 8.53 -7.19 -16.42
C TRP A 88 7.20 -6.42 -16.47
N GLY A 89 6.97 -5.49 -15.52
CA GLY A 89 5.71 -4.74 -15.45
C GLY A 89 4.55 -5.55 -14.85
N VAL A 90 4.84 -6.43 -13.90
CA VAL A 90 3.84 -7.17 -13.12
C VAL A 90 4.16 -6.98 -11.65
N ASP A 91 3.37 -6.24 -10.90
CA ASP A 91 3.64 -5.99 -9.47
C ASP A 91 3.16 -7.15 -8.59
N LEU A 92 2.05 -7.80 -8.96
CA LEU A 92 1.46 -8.90 -8.21
C LEU A 92 1.12 -10.09 -9.10
N ILE A 93 1.35 -11.28 -8.57
CA ILE A 93 0.87 -12.55 -9.14
C ILE A 93 -0.14 -13.16 -8.16
N VAL A 94 -1.35 -13.40 -8.63
CA VAL A 94 -2.48 -13.84 -7.81
C VAL A 94 -3.03 -15.18 -8.34
N GLY A 95 -3.29 -16.11 -7.42
CA GLY A 95 -3.91 -17.40 -7.74
C GLY A 95 -2.91 -18.54 -7.91
N ARG A 96 -3.35 -19.61 -8.57
CA ARG A 96 -2.57 -20.84 -8.79
C ARG A 96 -2.56 -21.18 -10.28
N ARG A 97 -1.52 -21.91 -10.71
CA ARG A 97 -1.46 -22.44 -12.07
C ARG A 97 -2.66 -23.38 -12.33
N PRO A 98 -3.14 -23.48 -13.58
CA PRO A 98 -2.67 -22.75 -14.76
C PRO A 98 -3.25 -21.33 -14.89
N ASN A 99 -4.16 -20.94 -14.01
CA ASN A 99 -5.01 -19.75 -14.18
C ASN A 99 -4.60 -18.59 -13.26
N ARG A 100 -3.32 -18.23 -13.30
CA ARG A 100 -2.79 -17.10 -12.52
C ARG A 100 -3.10 -15.76 -13.17
N LEU A 101 -3.32 -14.77 -12.32
CA LEU A 101 -3.58 -13.38 -12.67
C LEU A 101 -2.34 -12.53 -12.40
N ALA A 102 -1.81 -11.86 -13.43
CA ALA A 102 -0.82 -10.80 -13.31
C ALA A 102 -1.54 -9.46 -13.09
N ILE A 103 -1.09 -8.68 -12.10
CA ILE A 103 -1.64 -7.36 -11.78
C ILE A 103 -0.53 -6.32 -11.83
N GLN A 104 -0.73 -5.26 -12.61
CA GLN A 104 0.04 -4.02 -12.51
C GLN A 104 -0.78 -2.98 -11.73
N CYS A 105 -0.20 -2.45 -10.67
CA CYS A 105 -0.70 -1.35 -9.88
C CYS A 105 -0.13 -0.03 -10.41
N LYS A 106 -0.97 0.99 -10.57
CA LYS A 106 -0.55 2.35 -10.95
C LYS A 106 -1.20 3.37 -10.02
N ARG A 107 -0.40 3.94 -9.12
CA ARG A 107 -0.82 5.07 -8.29
C ARG A 107 -0.31 6.39 -8.89
N GLN A 108 -1.21 7.18 -9.46
CA GLN A 108 -0.85 8.38 -10.23
C GLN A 108 -1.84 9.53 -10.00
N ALA A 109 -1.43 10.75 -10.36
CA ALA A 109 -2.25 11.96 -10.26
C ALA A 109 -3.06 12.26 -11.54
N ARG A 110 -2.93 11.42 -12.57
CA ARG A 110 -3.57 11.59 -13.88
C ARG A 110 -4.14 10.25 -14.34
N PRO A 111 -5.08 10.27 -15.30
CA PRO A 111 -5.58 9.04 -15.89
C PRO A 111 -4.47 8.14 -16.45
N VAL A 112 -4.61 6.84 -16.21
CA VAL A 112 -3.63 5.84 -16.64
C VAL A 112 -3.74 5.60 -18.14
N GLY A 113 -2.61 5.69 -18.84
CA GLY A 113 -2.48 5.48 -20.28
C GLY A 113 -2.25 4.02 -20.69
N THR A 114 -2.02 3.80 -21.99
CA THR A 114 -1.84 2.46 -22.59
C THR A 114 -0.62 1.71 -22.07
N GLY A 115 0.43 2.42 -21.62
CA GLY A 115 1.68 1.82 -21.15
C GLY A 115 1.46 0.77 -20.05
N ALA A 116 0.59 1.04 -19.08
CA ALA A 116 0.31 0.09 -18.00
C ALA A 116 -0.34 -1.22 -18.50
N VAL A 117 -1.14 -1.15 -19.56
CA VAL A 117 -1.75 -2.32 -20.19
C VAL A 117 -0.70 -3.08 -20.99
N GLN A 118 0.15 -2.38 -21.74
CA GLN A 118 1.23 -2.98 -22.53
C GLN A 118 2.22 -3.73 -21.64
N GLU A 119 2.62 -3.11 -20.53
CA GLU A 119 3.50 -3.68 -19.51
C GLU A 119 2.95 -5.00 -18.98
N VAL A 120 1.74 -5.00 -18.41
CA VAL A 120 1.18 -6.22 -17.79
C VAL A 120 0.86 -7.32 -18.81
N VAL A 121 0.43 -6.94 -20.02
CA VAL A 121 0.15 -7.90 -21.10
C VAL A 121 1.42 -8.59 -21.58
N ALA A 122 2.52 -7.84 -21.73
CA ALA A 122 3.80 -8.41 -22.10
C ALA A 122 4.47 -9.18 -20.94
N GLY A 123 4.30 -8.70 -19.70
CA GLY A 123 4.91 -9.29 -18.51
C GLY A 123 4.22 -10.56 -17.99
N ALA A 124 2.91 -10.70 -18.18
CA ALA A 124 2.17 -11.88 -17.74
C ALA A 124 2.77 -13.24 -18.17
N PRO A 125 3.14 -13.48 -19.46
CA PRO A 125 3.76 -14.74 -19.85
C PRO A 125 5.13 -14.97 -19.20
N MET A 126 5.89 -13.90 -18.91
CA MET A 126 7.18 -14.01 -18.20
C MET A 126 7.02 -14.53 -16.77
N GLN A 127 5.82 -14.42 -16.20
CA GLN A 127 5.46 -14.89 -14.86
C GLN A 127 4.54 -16.13 -14.88
N ASP A 128 4.36 -16.77 -16.04
CA ASP A 128 3.30 -17.74 -16.39
C ASP A 128 1.92 -17.43 -15.78
N CYS A 129 1.47 -16.20 -16.01
CA CYS A 129 0.11 -15.75 -15.81
C CYS A 129 -0.65 -15.78 -17.14
N THR A 130 -1.91 -16.21 -17.09
CA THR A 130 -2.80 -16.31 -18.25
C THR A 130 -3.85 -15.21 -18.29
N ARG A 131 -4.01 -14.48 -17.18
CA ARG A 131 -4.92 -13.34 -17.05
C ARG A 131 -4.14 -12.10 -16.63
N THR A 132 -4.64 -10.94 -17.05
CA THR A 132 -4.00 -9.64 -16.81
C THR A 132 -5.01 -8.66 -16.20
N MET A 133 -4.51 -7.80 -15.33
CA MET A 133 -5.28 -6.72 -14.73
C MET A 133 -4.41 -5.49 -14.49
N VAL A 134 -4.97 -4.30 -14.71
CA VAL A 134 -4.39 -3.05 -14.22
C VAL A 134 -5.31 -2.47 -13.14
N VAL A 135 -4.72 -2.11 -12.00
CA VAL A 135 -5.41 -1.49 -10.87
C VAL A 135 -4.84 -0.11 -10.63
N THR A 136 -5.69 0.90 -10.46
CA THR A 136 -5.24 2.28 -10.24
C THR A 136 -6.17 3.03 -9.29
N ASN A 137 -5.64 4.10 -8.68
CA ASN A 137 -6.42 5.07 -7.92
C ASN A 137 -7.17 6.07 -8.81
N HIS A 138 -6.90 6.08 -10.12
CA HIS A 138 -7.48 7.03 -11.07
C HIS A 138 -8.37 6.32 -12.09
N GLU A 139 -8.90 7.07 -13.04
CA GLU A 139 -9.51 6.52 -14.25
C GLU A 139 -8.48 6.12 -15.31
N PHE A 140 -8.95 5.41 -16.35
CA PHE A 140 -8.16 5.05 -17.52
C PHE A 140 -8.51 5.94 -18.71
N THR A 141 -7.53 6.24 -19.56
CA THR A 141 -7.79 6.94 -20.83
C THR A 141 -8.63 6.07 -21.77
N PRO A 142 -9.37 6.67 -22.73
CA PRO A 142 -10.13 5.90 -23.73
C PRO A 142 -9.24 4.93 -24.53
N ALA A 143 -8.00 5.33 -24.84
CA ALA A 143 -7.03 4.49 -25.53
C ALA A 143 -6.62 3.27 -24.68
N ALA A 144 -6.39 3.45 -23.38
CA ALA A 144 -6.08 2.36 -22.47
C ALA A 144 -7.24 1.37 -22.36
N ARG A 145 -8.49 1.85 -22.28
CA ARG A 145 -9.69 1.01 -22.27
C ARG A 145 -9.81 0.18 -23.54
N LYS A 146 -9.65 0.81 -24.71
CA LYS A 146 -9.69 0.12 -26.01
C LYS A 146 -8.60 -0.94 -26.15
N LEU A 147 -7.38 -0.64 -25.68
CA LEU A 147 -6.29 -1.60 -25.71
C LEU A 147 -6.54 -2.77 -24.75
N ALA A 148 -7.05 -2.49 -23.56
CA ALA A 148 -7.36 -3.51 -22.56
C ALA A 148 -8.44 -4.48 -23.06
N GLU A 149 -9.48 -3.96 -23.71
CA GLU A 149 -10.51 -4.77 -24.37
C GLU A 149 -9.92 -5.73 -25.41
N LEU A 150 -9.05 -5.22 -26.29
CA LEU A 150 -8.42 -6.02 -27.35
C LEU A 150 -7.56 -7.18 -26.78
N HIS A 151 -6.90 -6.96 -25.65
CA HIS A 151 -6.02 -7.94 -25.01
C HIS A 151 -6.69 -8.73 -23.88
N GLY A 152 -7.99 -8.53 -23.61
CA GLY A 152 -8.67 -9.17 -22.48
C GLY A 152 -8.11 -8.77 -21.11
N CYS A 153 -7.45 -7.61 -21.00
CA CYS A 153 -6.92 -7.10 -19.74
C CYS A 153 -8.03 -6.46 -18.91
N THR A 154 -8.22 -6.93 -17.68
CA THR A 154 -9.21 -6.32 -16.78
C THR A 154 -8.71 -4.97 -16.26
N LEU A 155 -9.58 -3.96 -16.23
CA LEU A 155 -9.26 -2.65 -15.68
C LEU A 155 -10.06 -2.42 -14.40
N VAL A 156 -9.39 -1.96 -13.34
CA VAL A 156 -10.03 -1.54 -12.08
C VAL A 156 -9.56 -0.14 -11.72
N GLY A 157 -10.43 0.84 -11.94
CA GLY A 157 -10.20 2.24 -11.62
C GLY A 157 -10.48 2.58 -10.15
N GLY A 158 -10.18 3.81 -9.75
CA GLY A 158 -10.37 4.29 -8.37
C GLY A 158 -11.79 4.06 -7.83
N ALA A 159 -12.82 4.38 -8.64
CA ALA A 159 -14.22 4.19 -8.28
C ALA A 159 -14.62 2.71 -8.13
N GLU A 160 -13.85 1.80 -8.73
CA GLU A 160 -14.12 0.36 -8.76
C GLU A 160 -13.30 -0.40 -7.69
N LEU A 161 -12.34 0.25 -7.01
CA LEU A 161 -11.52 -0.35 -5.96
C LEU A 161 -12.33 -1.04 -4.85
N PRO A 162 -13.49 -0.49 -4.36
CA PRO A 162 -14.30 -1.19 -3.37
C PRO A 162 -14.81 -2.57 -3.84
N ARG A 163 -14.87 -2.80 -5.17
CA ARG A 163 -15.31 -4.05 -5.80
C ARG A 163 -14.15 -4.96 -6.21
N LEU A 164 -12.89 -4.54 -6.02
CA LEU A 164 -11.71 -5.28 -6.46
C LEU A 164 -11.71 -6.74 -5.97
N ARG A 165 -12.06 -6.96 -4.70
CA ARG A 165 -12.16 -8.30 -4.11
C ARG A 165 -13.10 -9.21 -4.90
N SER A 166 -14.31 -8.73 -5.21
CA SER A 166 -15.27 -9.50 -6.01
C SER A 166 -14.77 -9.73 -7.43
N THR A 167 -14.16 -8.73 -8.07
CA THR A 167 -13.59 -8.86 -9.42
C THR A 167 -12.52 -9.94 -9.49
N ILE A 168 -11.57 -9.94 -8.54
CA ILE A 168 -10.52 -10.97 -8.45
C ILE A 168 -11.14 -12.36 -8.28
N ARG A 169 -12.12 -12.52 -7.39
CA ARG A 169 -12.78 -13.81 -7.17
C ARG A 169 -13.48 -14.32 -8.43
N THR A 170 -14.20 -13.45 -9.14
CA THR A 170 -14.88 -13.82 -10.39
C THR A 170 -13.87 -14.24 -11.45
N LEU A 171 -12.77 -13.52 -11.62
CA LEU A 171 -11.74 -13.89 -12.60
C LEU A 171 -11.11 -15.23 -12.24
N LEU A 172 -10.78 -15.49 -10.98
CA LEU A 172 -10.17 -16.77 -10.60
C LEU A 172 -11.15 -17.95 -10.62
N ALA A 173 -12.46 -17.70 -10.60
CA ALA A 173 -13.48 -18.75 -10.66
C ALA A 173 -13.84 -19.19 -12.09
N GLN A 174 -13.54 -18.39 -13.10
CA GLN A 174 -13.83 -18.70 -14.51
C GLN A 174 -12.81 -19.69 -15.11
N SER A 175 -12.26 -20.58 -14.30
CA SER A 175 -11.05 -21.36 -14.62
C SER A 175 -11.13 -22.82 -14.24
#